data_AF-A0A7C7EM09-F1
#
_entry.id   AF-A0A7C7EM09-F1
#
_cell.length_a   1.000
_cell.length_b   1.000
_cell.length_c   1.000
_cell.angle_alpha   90.00
_cell.angle_beta   90.00
_cell.angle_gamma   90.00
#
_symmetry.space_group_name_H-M   'P 1'
#
loop_
_entity.id
_entity.type
_entity.pdbx_description
1 polymer ?
#
loop_
_entity_poly.entity_id
_entity_poly.type
_entity_poly.pdbx_seq_one_letter_code
_entity_poly.pdbx_strand_id
1 'polypeptide(L)'
;IGIVIFSVFRLYPLFKSLNKEILRTLNIVEIVLSVIIGGLMIYVGVVAIQNQNSIGAFWAAFYRYGLAFVFIVRAIVFLYSVVFLEEKTEQIKFWTHLGVFAIGSMLIIFDDFNHEWVAWLLLLISCFGGAYLIYDGTKGYGKYREYSRFIQETKQEKSKEKDKQIDLPAPEDQDRPYVS
;
A
#
# COMPACT_ATOMS: atom_id res chain seq x y z
N ILE A 1 -1.66 -4.24 -17.32
CA ILE A 1 -0.74 -3.11 -17.05
C ILE A 1 -0.48 -2.94 -15.55
N GLY A 2 -1.52 -2.85 -14.71
CA GLY A 2 -1.37 -2.66 -13.26
C GLY A 2 -0.48 -3.70 -12.55
N ILE A 3 -0.57 -4.99 -12.93
CA ILE A 3 0.27 -6.06 -12.37
C ILE A 3 1.76 -5.78 -12.60
N VAL A 4 2.14 -5.36 -13.81
CA VAL A 4 3.54 -5.10 -14.18
C VAL A 4 4.10 -3.89 -13.43
N ILE A 5 3.37 -2.77 -13.44
CA ILE A 5 3.78 -1.53 -12.76
C ILE A 5 3.95 -1.79 -11.26
N PHE A 6 2.94 -2.37 -10.61
CA PHE A 6 2.99 -2.62 -9.16
C PHE A 6 4.10 -3.60 -8.77
N SER A 7 4.45 -4.54 -9.65
CA SER A 7 5.53 -5.50 -9.42
C SER A 7 6.90 -4.82 -9.49
N VAL A 8 7.13 -3.94 -10.47
CA VAL A 8 8.38 -3.17 -10.59
C VAL A 8 8.57 -2.20 -9.43
N PHE A 9 7.52 -1.46 -9.05
CA PHE A 9 7.59 -0.54 -7.91
C PHE A 9 7.92 -1.24 -6.58
N ARG A 10 7.64 -2.54 -6.47
CA ARG A 10 7.93 -3.33 -5.27
C ARG A 10 9.41 -3.69 -5.11
N LEU A 11 10.20 -3.67 -6.18
CA LEU A 11 11.63 -4.02 -6.14
C LEU A 11 12.42 -3.11 -5.21
N TYR A 12 12.21 -1.78 -5.30
CA TYR A 12 12.93 -0.81 -4.48
C TYR A 12 12.73 -0.98 -2.96
N PRO A 13 11.50 -1.01 -2.42
CA PRO A 13 11.30 -1.21 -0.99
C PRO A 13 11.77 -2.59 -0.52
N LEU A 14 11.74 -3.62 -1.38
CA LEU A 14 12.24 -4.96 -1.05
C LEU A 14 13.74 -4.98 -0.75
N PHE A 15 14.55 -4.31 -1.58
CA PHE A 15 15.99 -4.19 -1.32
C PHE A 15 16.29 -3.40 -0.04
N LYS A 16 15.43 -2.46 0.32
CA LYS A 16 15.64 -1.58 1.47
C LYS A 16 15.15 -2.17 2.81
N SER A 17 14.12 -3.01 2.80
CA SER A 17 13.39 -3.40 4.02
C SER A 17 13.64 -4.84 4.49
N LEU A 18 14.13 -5.74 3.63
CA LEU A 18 14.30 -7.15 3.99
C LEU A 18 15.70 -7.44 4.54
N ASN A 19 15.74 -7.91 5.79
CA ASN A 19 16.98 -8.29 6.48
C ASN A 19 17.47 -9.70 6.11
N LYS A 20 16.56 -10.62 5.78
CA LYS A 20 16.89 -12.02 5.47
C LYS A 20 17.09 -12.21 3.97
N GLU A 21 18.27 -12.71 3.57
CA GLU A 21 18.61 -12.90 2.16
C GLU A 21 17.73 -13.91 1.43
N ILE A 22 17.35 -14.99 2.11
CA ILE A 22 16.44 -16.02 1.58
C ILE A 22 15.08 -15.41 1.23
N LEU A 23 14.56 -14.56 2.11
CA LEU A 23 13.28 -13.87 1.90
C LEU A 23 13.35 -12.93 0.70
N ARG A 24 14.46 -12.20 0.60
CA ARG A 24 14.70 -11.24 -0.49
C ARG A 24 14.74 -11.95 -1.83
N THR A 25 15.49 -13.04 -1.93
CA THR A 25 15.60 -13.84 -3.16
C THR A 25 14.24 -14.41 -3.57
N LEU A 26 13.50 -14.98 -2.63
CA LEU A 26 12.20 -15.59 -2.89
C LEU A 26 11.17 -14.53 -3.38
N ASN A 27 11.14 -13.34 -2.77
CA ASN A 27 10.31 -12.23 -3.24
C ASN A 27 10.73 -11.73 -4.62
N ILE A 28 12.03 -11.60 -4.90
CA ILE A 28 12.52 -11.17 -6.21
C ILE A 28 12.07 -12.15 -7.28
N VAL A 29 12.19 -13.45 -7.03
CA VAL A 29 11.73 -14.49 -7.96
C VAL A 29 10.22 -14.42 -8.18
N GLU A 30 9.41 -14.25 -7.12
CA GLU A 30 7.94 -14.04 -7.24
C GLU A 30 7.59 -12.83 -8.11
N ILE A 31 8.32 -11.72 -7.93
CA ILE A 31 8.11 -10.50 -8.70
C ILE A 31 8.46 -10.72 -10.17
N VAL A 32 9.61 -11.32 -10.46
CA VAL A 32 10.04 -11.57 -11.84
C VAL A 32 9.01 -12.45 -12.56
N LEU A 33 8.54 -13.53 -11.90
CA LEU A 33 7.48 -14.38 -12.44
C LEU A 33 6.17 -13.60 -12.65
N SER A 34 5.78 -12.76 -11.69
CA SER A 34 4.59 -11.92 -11.79
C SER A 34 4.67 -10.91 -12.93
N VAL A 35 5.85 -10.34 -13.19
CA VAL A 35 6.09 -9.43 -14.32
C VAL A 35 5.99 -10.17 -15.64
N ILE A 36 6.59 -11.36 -15.76
CA ILE A 36 6.53 -12.17 -16.99
C ILE A 36 5.08 -12.56 -17.29
N ILE A 37 4.37 -13.12 -16.32
CA ILE A 37 2.96 -13.53 -16.47
C ILE A 37 2.10 -12.30 -16.78
N GLY A 38 2.27 -11.21 -16.03
CA GLY A 38 1.55 -9.96 -16.26
C GLY A 38 1.81 -9.37 -17.65
N GLY A 39 3.05 -9.47 -18.16
CA GLY A 39 3.41 -9.06 -19.51
C GLY A 39 2.73 -9.90 -20.59
N LEU A 40 2.74 -11.23 -20.43
CA LEU A 40 2.03 -12.15 -21.32
C LEU A 40 0.51 -11.89 -21.33
N MET A 41 -0.09 -11.62 -20.17
CA MET A 41 -1.52 -11.27 -20.09
C MET A 41 -1.86 -9.95 -20.80
N ILE A 42 -0.95 -8.95 -20.77
CA ILE A 42 -1.12 -7.71 -21.53
C ILE A 42 -1.08 -8.01 -23.04
N TYR A 43 -0.10 -8.81 -23.47
CA TYR A 43 0.02 -9.21 -24.88
C TYR A 43 -1.27 -9.90 -25.38
N VAL A 44 -1.80 -10.85 -24.61
CA VAL A 44 -3.08 -11.51 -24.91
C VAL A 44 -4.22 -10.51 -25.03
N GLY A 45 -4.30 -9.55 -24.10
CA GLY A 45 -5.33 -8.50 -24.15
C GLY A 45 -5.25 -7.64 -25.41
N VAL A 46 -4.04 -7.29 -25.86
CA VAL A 46 -3.85 -6.52 -27.10
C VAL A 46 -4.26 -7.33 -28.33
N VAL A 47 -3.87 -8.60 -28.40
CA VAL A 47 -4.26 -9.51 -29.48
C VAL A 47 -5.77 -9.72 -29.52
N ALA A 48 -6.42 -9.84 -28.35
CA ALA A 48 -7.88 -9.99 -28.25
C ALA A 48 -8.62 -8.77 -28.82
N ILE A 49 -8.15 -7.55 -28.53
CA ILE A 49 -8.73 -6.30 -29.05
C ILE A 49 -8.65 -6.26 -30.58
N GLN A 50 -7.53 -6.72 -31.16
CA GLN A 50 -7.35 -6.74 -32.61
C GLN A 50 -8.23 -7.79 -33.31
N ASN A 51 -8.58 -8.88 -32.62
CA ASN A 51 -9.37 -9.99 -33.15
C ASN A 51 -10.84 -9.97 -32.70
N GLN A 52 -11.46 -8.79 -32.60
CA GLN A 52 -12.88 -8.62 -32.24
C GLN A 52 -13.29 -9.32 -30.92
N ASN A 53 -12.44 -9.24 -29.88
CA ASN A 53 -12.62 -9.87 -28.57
C ASN A 53 -12.66 -11.41 -28.58
N SER A 54 -12.22 -12.05 -29.66
CA SER A 54 -12.02 -13.50 -29.66
C SER A 54 -10.66 -13.84 -29.00
N ILE A 55 -10.70 -14.66 -27.95
CA ILE A 55 -9.52 -15.21 -27.28
C ILE A 55 -9.51 -16.71 -27.54
N GLY A 56 -8.41 -17.22 -28.12
CA GLY A 56 -8.25 -18.66 -28.30
C GLY A 56 -8.29 -19.40 -26.97
N ALA A 57 -8.82 -20.63 -26.94
CA ALA A 57 -9.02 -21.42 -25.72
C ALA A 57 -7.75 -21.54 -24.85
N PHE A 58 -6.58 -21.69 -25.49
CA PHE A 58 -5.29 -21.69 -24.81
C PHE A 58 -5.02 -20.40 -24.03
N TRP A 59 -5.27 -19.24 -24.63
CA TRP A 59 -5.00 -17.94 -24.02
C TRP A 59 -5.99 -17.61 -22.89
N ALA A 60 -7.24 -18.04 -23.02
CA ALA A 60 -8.22 -17.95 -21.95
C ALA A 60 -7.81 -18.78 -20.73
N ALA A 61 -7.37 -20.03 -20.96
CA ALA A 61 -6.84 -20.89 -19.90
C ALA A 61 -5.58 -20.29 -19.27
N PHE A 62 -4.63 -19.79 -20.08
CA PHE A 62 -3.43 -19.13 -19.59
C PHE A 62 -3.76 -17.91 -18.71
N TYR A 63 -4.77 -17.12 -19.09
CA TYR A 63 -5.21 -15.96 -18.31
C TYR A 63 -5.75 -16.39 -16.94
N ARG A 64 -6.65 -17.38 -16.90
CA ARG A 64 -7.23 -17.92 -15.66
C ARG A 64 -6.16 -18.48 -14.73
N TYR A 65 -5.38 -19.44 -15.23
CA TYR A 65 -4.40 -20.15 -14.42
C TYR A 65 -3.17 -19.29 -14.09
N GLY A 66 -2.78 -18.37 -14.98
CA GLY A 66 -1.73 -17.40 -14.72
C GLY A 66 -2.10 -16.44 -13.58
N LEU A 67 -3.34 -15.93 -13.57
CA LEU A 67 -3.81 -15.06 -12.48
C LEU A 67 -3.93 -15.82 -11.15
N ALA A 68 -4.47 -17.05 -11.19
CA ALA A 68 -4.52 -17.93 -10.03
C ALA A 68 -3.13 -18.22 -9.45
N PHE A 69 -2.17 -18.54 -10.32
CA PHE A 69 -0.77 -18.76 -9.95
C PHE A 69 -0.18 -17.55 -9.22
N VAL A 70 -0.34 -16.34 -9.78
CA VAL A 70 0.19 -15.11 -9.16
C VAL A 70 -0.39 -14.90 -7.76
N PHE A 71 -1.69 -15.12 -7.57
CA PHE A 71 -2.33 -14.95 -6.26
C PHE A 71 -1.90 -16.00 -5.25
N ILE A 72 -1.90 -17.27 -5.65
CA ILE A 72 -1.52 -18.38 -4.78
C ILE A 72 -0.07 -18.29 -4.36
N VAL A 73 0.85 -18.12 -5.33
CA VAL A 73 2.28 -18.01 -5.04
C VAL A 73 2.53 -16.85 -4.11
N ARG A 74 1.96 -15.66 -4.38
CA ARG A 74 2.10 -14.50 -3.50
C ARG A 74 1.68 -14.79 -2.05
N ALA A 75 0.53 -15.44 -1.87
CA ALA A 75 0.06 -15.77 -0.53
C ALA A 75 0.95 -16.83 0.15
N ILE A 76 1.43 -17.82 -0.60
CA ILE A 76 2.38 -18.82 -0.09
C ILE A 76 3.70 -18.17 0.33
N VAL A 77 4.27 -17.29 -0.50
CA VAL A 77 5.48 -16.53 -0.18
C VAL A 77 5.30 -15.79 1.14
N PHE A 78 4.18 -15.08 1.31
CA PHE A 78 3.88 -14.37 2.53
C PHE A 78 3.75 -15.31 3.74
N LEU A 79 3.00 -16.41 3.63
CA LEU A 79 2.83 -17.37 4.72
C LEU A 79 4.15 -18.02 5.11
N TYR A 80 4.98 -18.38 4.12
CA TYR A 80 6.32 -18.92 4.37
C TYR A 80 7.19 -17.92 5.14
N SER A 81 7.09 -16.64 4.79
CA SER A 81 7.81 -15.55 5.47
C SER A 81 7.43 -15.42 6.94
N VAL A 82 6.13 -15.52 7.24
CA VAL A 82 5.63 -15.39 8.62
C VAL A 82 5.93 -16.64 9.44
N VAL A 83 5.72 -17.84 8.88
CA VAL A 83 5.81 -19.10 9.62
C VAL A 83 7.25 -19.58 9.78
N PHE A 84 8.06 -19.56 8.72
CA PHE A 84 9.41 -20.14 8.74
C PHE A 84 10.51 -19.09 8.88
N LEU A 85 10.24 -17.86 8.47
CA LEU A 85 11.20 -16.77 8.56
C LEU A 85 10.86 -15.78 9.68
N GLU A 86 9.87 -16.10 10.52
CA GLU A 86 9.52 -15.35 11.74
C GLU A 86 9.33 -13.84 11.53
N GLU A 87 8.87 -13.45 10.33
CA GLU A 87 8.60 -12.04 10.02
C GLU A 87 7.37 -11.55 10.78
N LYS A 88 7.49 -10.37 11.39
CA LYS A 88 6.38 -9.74 12.12
C LYS A 88 5.31 -9.33 11.12
N THR A 89 4.05 -9.67 11.42
CA THR A 89 2.91 -9.34 10.56
C THR A 89 1.75 -8.73 11.36
N GLU A 90 0.93 -7.95 10.68
CA GLU A 90 -0.29 -7.36 11.23
C GLU A 90 -1.50 -8.22 10.83
N GLN A 91 -2.54 -8.22 11.66
CA GLN A 91 -3.75 -9.01 11.43
C GLN A 91 -4.38 -8.72 10.05
N ILE A 92 -4.48 -7.45 9.66
CA ILE A 92 -5.06 -7.04 8.37
C ILE A 92 -4.23 -7.59 7.20
N LYS A 93 -2.90 -7.53 7.28
CA LYS A 93 -2.00 -8.06 6.25
C LYS A 93 -2.15 -9.58 6.13
N PHE A 94 -2.29 -10.27 7.26
CA PHE A 94 -2.52 -11.72 7.28
C PHE A 94 -3.82 -12.11 6.57
N TRP A 95 -4.95 -11.55 6.99
CA TRP A 95 -6.26 -11.87 6.40
C TRP A 95 -6.34 -11.50 4.92
N THR A 96 -5.67 -10.42 4.51
CA THR A 96 -5.59 -10.03 3.10
C THR A 96 -4.91 -11.11 2.26
N HIS A 97 -3.76 -11.64 2.70
CA HIS A 97 -3.06 -12.70 1.94
C HIS A 97 -3.85 -14.01 1.95
N LEU A 98 -4.53 -14.33 3.05
CA LEU A 98 -5.42 -15.49 3.10
C LEU A 98 -6.61 -15.35 2.14
N GLY A 99 -7.21 -14.16 2.05
CA GLY A 99 -8.26 -13.85 1.08
C GLY A 99 -7.76 -13.95 -0.37
N VAL A 100 -6.56 -13.44 -0.66
CA VAL A 100 -5.92 -13.58 -1.98
C VAL A 100 -5.69 -15.05 -2.34
N PHE A 101 -5.26 -15.87 -1.37
CA PHE A 101 -5.12 -17.32 -1.58
C PHE A 101 -6.46 -17.98 -1.92
N ALA A 102 -7.53 -17.64 -1.19
CA ALA A 102 -8.87 -18.16 -1.44
C ALA A 102 -9.38 -17.76 -2.83
N ILE A 103 -9.19 -16.50 -3.25
CA ILE A 103 -9.55 -16.02 -4.59
C ILE A 103 -8.76 -16.78 -5.65
N GLY A 104 -7.44 -16.94 -5.47
CA GLY A 104 -6.60 -17.71 -6.40
C GLY A 104 -7.07 -19.17 -6.54
N SER A 105 -7.48 -19.79 -5.43
CA SER A 105 -8.02 -21.16 -5.43
C SER A 105 -9.39 -21.25 -6.11
N MET A 106 -10.27 -20.28 -5.87
CA MET A 106 -11.57 -20.18 -6.53
C MET A 106 -11.42 -20.13 -8.05
N LEU A 107 -10.45 -19.35 -8.55
CA LEU A 107 -10.16 -19.26 -9.99
C LEU A 107 -9.72 -20.58 -10.62
N ILE A 108 -9.15 -21.51 -9.84
CA ILE A 108 -8.80 -22.85 -10.35
C ILE A 108 -10.03 -23.74 -10.40
N ILE A 109 -10.95 -23.64 -9.43
CA ILE A 109 -12.09 -24.56 -9.31
C ILE A 109 -13.28 -24.15 -10.19
N PHE A 110 -13.49 -22.85 -10.41
CA PHE A 110 -14.62 -22.35 -11.20
C PHE A 110 -14.38 -22.50 -12.70
N ASP A 111 -15.06 -23.46 -13.33
CA ASP A 111 -14.89 -23.75 -14.76
C ASP A 111 -15.50 -22.72 -15.70
N ASP A 112 -16.54 -22.00 -15.24
CA ASP A 112 -17.25 -20.98 -16.00
C ASP A 112 -16.56 -19.60 -15.97
N PHE A 113 -15.22 -19.61 -15.97
CA PHE A 113 -14.43 -18.40 -15.88
C PHE A 113 -14.46 -17.60 -17.18
N ASN A 114 -15.38 -16.64 -17.24
CA ASN A 114 -15.53 -15.69 -18.33
C ASN A 114 -14.81 -14.35 -18.05
N HIS A 115 -14.60 -13.53 -19.09
CA HIS A 115 -14.03 -12.18 -18.99
C HIS A 115 -14.81 -11.26 -18.04
N GLU A 116 -16.10 -11.52 -17.87
CA GLU A 116 -16.97 -10.81 -16.92
C GLU A 116 -16.53 -10.99 -15.46
N TRP A 117 -16.10 -12.20 -15.07
CA TRP A 117 -15.62 -12.45 -13.70
C TRP A 117 -14.37 -11.62 -13.37
N VAL A 118 -13.48 -11.44 -14.34
CA VAL A 118 -12.30 -10.58 -14.19
C VAL A 118 -12.72 -9.13 -13.96
N ALA A 119 -13.73 -8.66 -14.69
CA ALA A 119 -14.25 -7.29 -14.53
C ALA A 119 -14.85 -7.08 -13.14
N TRP A 120 -15.68 -8.02 -12.67
CA TRP A 120 -16.25 -7.97 -11.31
C TRP A 120 -15.18 -8.03 -10.22
N LEU A 121 -14.16 -8.88 -10.39
CA LEU A 121 -13.03 -8.95 -9.45
C LEU A 121 -12.28 -7.62 -9.37
N LEU A 122 -11.97 -7.01 -10.51
CA LEU A 122 -11.29 -5.71 -10.56
C LEU A 122 -12.15 -4.59 -9.98
N LEU A 123 -13.45 -4.60 -10.26
CA LEU A 123 -14.41 -3.65 -9.68
C LEU A 123 -14.42 -3.75 -8.16
N LEU A 124 -14.49 -4.98 -7.64
CA LEU A 124 -14.52 -5.23 -6.20
C LEU A 124 -13.23 -4.73 -5.53
N ILE A 125 -12.07 -5.06 -6.08
CA ILE A 125 -10.77 -4.59 -5.58
C ILE A 125 -10.69 -3.05 -5.63
N SER A 126 -11.16 -2.43 -6.71
CA SER A 126 -11.18 -0.98 -6.87
C SER A 126 -12.09 -0.30 -5.83
N CYS A 127 -13.27 -0.86 -5.58
CA CYS A 127 -14.22 -0.34 -4.59
C CYS A 127 -13.63 -0.39 -3.17
N PHE A 128 -13.11 -1.55 -2.76
CA PHE A 128 -12.49 -1.70 -1.44
C PHE A 128 -11.22 -0.86 -1.30
N GLY A 129 -10.37 -0.82 -2.33
CA GLY A 129 -9.17 0.02 -2.35
C GLY A 129 -9.51 1.51 -2.23
N GLY A 130 -10.53 1.97 -2.98
CA GLY A 130 -11.03 3.34 -2.89
C GLY A 130 -11.59 3.68 -1.51
N ALA A 131 -12.42 2.81 -0.95
CA ALA A 131 -12.98 2.98 0.40
C ALA A 131 -11.87 3.06 1.47
N TYR A 132 -10.85 2.19 1.37
CA TYR A 132 -9.70 2.21 2.26
C TYR A 132 -8.92 3.53 2.16
N LEU A 133 -8.63 4.00 0.94
CA LEU A 133 -7.92 5.26 0.72
C LEU A 133 -8.69 6.48 1.22
N ILE A 134 -10.02 6.50 1.07
CA ILE A 134 -10.88 7.56 1.63
C ILE A 134 -10.80 7.55 3.16
N TYR A 135 -10.91 6.36 3.77
CA TYR A 135 -10.83 6.22 5.22
C TYR A 135 -9.46 6.68 5.77
N ASP A 136 -8.36 6.27 5.14
CA ASP A 136 -7.02 6.65 5.57
C ASP A 136 -6.72 8.14 5.30
N GLY A 137 -7.11 8.63 4.13
CA GLY A 137 -6.94 10.03 3.73
C GLY A 137 -7.68 11.01 4.63
N THR A 138 -8.90 10.67 5.07
CA THR A 138 -9.68 11.51 6.00
C THR A 138 -9.05 11.59 7.40
N LYS A 139 -8.43 10.51 7.89
CA LYS A 139 -7.66 10.55 9.15
C LYS A 139 -6.40 11.41 9.04
N GLY A 140 -5.72 11.37 7.89
CA GLY A 140 -4.54 12.22 7.64
C GLY A 140 -4.86 13.71 7.66
N TYR A 141 -5.96 14.11 7.00
CA TYR A 141 -6.42 15.51 7.01
C TYR A 141 -6.84 15.98 8.41
N GLY A 142 -7.51 15.11 9.18
CA GLY A 142 -7.85 15.38 10.58
C GLY A 142 -6.61 15.71 11.43
N LYS A 143 -5.58 14.84 11.39
CA LYS A 143 -4.32 15.07 12.11
C LYS A 143 -3.59 16.34 11.69
N TYR A 144 -3.56 16.65 10.38
CA TYR A 144 -2.96 17.89 9.89
C TYR A 144 -3.68 19.13 10.46
N ARG A 145 -5.01 19.07 10.55
CA ARG A 145 -5.83 20.15 11.07
C ARG A 145 -5.68 20.31 12.58
N GLU A 146 -5.58 19.22 13.33
CA GLU A 146 -5.27 19.24 14.76
C GLU A 146 -3.88 19.81 15.04
N TYR A 147 -2.86 19.35 14.30
CA TYR A 147 -1.50 19.88 14.41
C TYR A 147 -1.41 21.37 14.08
N SER A 148 -2.14 21.80 13.03
CA SER A 148 -2.20 23.22 12.65
C SER A 148 -2.89 24.07 13.74
N ARG A 149 -3.94 23.55 14.38
CA ARG A 149 -4.60 24.20 15.52
C ARG A 149 -3.66 24.30 16.72
N PHE A 150 -2.99 23.20 17.08
CA PHE A 150 -2.01 23.19 18.16
C PHE A 150 -0.91 24.24 17.96
N ILE A 151 -0.39 24.39 16.75
CA ILE A 151 0.62 25.43 16.44
C ILE A 151 0.04 26.84 16.61
N GLN A 152 -1.18 27.08 16.14
CA GLN A 152 -1.82 28.39 16.26
C GLN A 152 -2.13 28.75 17.71
N GLU A 153 -2.64 27.80 18.49
CA GLU A 153 -2.91 27.95 19.92
C GLU A 153 -1.62 28.18 20.71
N THR A 154 -0.58 27.38 20.47
CA THR A 154 0.76 27.57 21.08
C THR A 154 1.36 28.95 20.73
N LYS A 155 1.15 29.43 19.51
CA LYS A 155 1.64 30.75 19.07
C LYS A 155 0.85 31.90 19.71
N GLN A 156 -0.46 31.72 19.92
CA GLN A 156 -1.29 32.68 20.64
C GLN A 156 -0.98 32.72 22.14
N GLU A 157 -0.73 31.58 22.78
CA GLU A 157 -0.31 31.52 24.19
C GLU A 157 1.03 32.24 24.41
N LYS A 158 2.04 31.97 23.56
CA LYS A 158 3.33 32.66 23.62
C LYS A 158 3.21 34.17 23.37
N SER A 159 2.28 34.62 22.54
CA SER A 159 2.02 36.05 22.33
C SER A 159 1.36 36.70 23.54
N LYS A 160 0.39 36.03 24.17
CA LYS A 160 -0.29 36.52 25.39
C LYS A 160 0.64 36.54 26.60
N GLU A 161 1.56 35.61 26.71
CA GLU A 161 2.59 35.59 27.75
C GLU A 161 3.60 36.74 27.57
N LYS A 162 3.97 37.04 26.31
CA LYS A 162 4.86 38.16 25.98
C LYS A 162 4.21 39.52 26.26
N ASP A 163 2.93 39.71 25.94
CA ASP A 163 2.21 40.94 26.29
C ASP A 163 2.08 41.12 27.81
N LYS A 164 1.81 40.05 28.57
CA LYS A 164 1.81 40.11 30.04
C LYS A 164 3.17 40.46 30.66
N GLN A 165 4.28 40.14 30.00
CA GLN A 165 5.61 40.54 30.46
C GLN A 165 5.93 42.01 30.20
N ILE A 166 5.28 42.64 29.22
CA ILE A 166 5.49 44.05 28.86
C ILE A 166 4.73 44.99 29.83
N ASP A 167 3.61 44.53 30.42
CA ASP A 167 2.79 45.29 31.37
C ASP A 167 3.24 45.17 32.84
N LEU A 168 4.30 44.41 33.13
CA LEU A 168 4.90 44.40 34.47
C LEU A 168 5.78 45.65 34.61
N PRO A 169 5.52 46.54 35.61
CA PRO A 169 6.39 47.68 35.83
C PRO A 169 7.82 47.19 36.10
N ALA A 170 8.79 47.79 35.40
CA ALA A 170 10.20 47.53 35.64
C ALA A 170 10.48 47.74 37.15
N PRO A 171 11.20 46.84 37.82
CA PRO A 171 11.57 47.07 39.21
C PRO A 171 12.34 48.40 39.28
N GLU A 172 11.86 49.32 40.13
CA GLU A 172 12.56 50.57 40.41
C GLU A 172 13.96 50.24 40.92
N ASP A 173 14.96 50.64 40.15
CA ASP A 173 16.39 50.49 40.41
C ASP A 173 16.77 51.43 41.57
N GLN A 174 16.47 51.00 42.80
CA GLN A 174 17.00 51.65 44.00
C GLN A 174 18.43 51.16 44.22
N ASP A 175 19.32 52.13 44.41
CA ASP A 175 20.76 52.03 44.70
C ASP A 175 21.72 51.96 43.50
N ARG A 176 21.93 53.13 42.88
CA ARG A 176 23.22 53.43 42.21
C ARG A 176 24.02 54.41 43.08
N PRO A 177 25.15 54.00 43.68
CA PRO A 177 25.99 54.93 44.42
C PRO A 177 26.70 55.89 43.44
N TYR A 178 26.61 57.19 43.72
CA TYR A 178 27.35 58.22 43.00
C TYR A 178 28.86 58.06 43.28
N VAL A 179 29.67 58.06 42.23
CA VAL A 179 31.13 58.20 42.33
C VAL A 179 31.45 59.69 42.10
N SER A 180 32.14 60.29 43.07
CA SER A 180 32.69 61.66 43.02
C SER A 180 33.81 61.80 42.00
#